data_AF-A0A955B9M8-F1
#
_entry.id   AF-A0A955B9M8-F1
#
_cell.length_a   1.000
_cell.length_b   1.000
_cell.length_c   1.000
_cell.angle_alpha   90.00
_cell.angle_beta   90.00
_cell.angle_gamma   90.00
#
_symmetry.space_group_name_H-M   'P 1'
#
loop_
_entity.id
_entity.type
_entity.pdbx_description
1 polymer ?
#
loop_
_entity_poly.entity_id
_entity_poly.type
_entity_poly.pdbx_seq_one_letter_code
_entity_poly.pdbx_strand_id
1 'polypeptide(L)' 'MLERLTTEQRNPASEKIDQLSSLEIVEVINREDQTIAAAVHKEKSHIAAAVDAVVDAMRSGGRLIYMGAGTS' A
#
# COMPACT_ATOMS: atom_id res chain seq x y z
N MET A 1 19.07 1.89 -11.67
CA MET A 1 17.91 1.02 -12.03
C MET A 1 16.80 1.12 -10.99
N LEU A 2 17.09 1.03 -9.69
CA LEU A 2 16.08 1.15 -8.61
C LEU A 2 15.60 2.59 -8.36
N GLU A 3 16.40 3.60 -8.68
CA GLU A 3 16.12 5.02 -8.40
C GLU A 3 14.81 5.58 -9.00
N ARG A 4 14.24 4.90 -10.01
CA ARG A 4 12.97 5.28 -10.63
C ARG A 4 11.75 4.67 -9.94
N LEU A 5 11.93 3.71 -9.03
CA LEU A 5 10.84 3.05 -8.32
C LEU A 5 10.50 3.88 -7.08
N THR A 6 9.26 4.37 -6.99
CA THR A 6 8.81 5.15 -5.83
C THR A 6 8.97 4.39 -4.51
N THR A 7 8.82 3.06 -4.52
CA THR A 7 8.97 2.21 -3.33
C THR A 7 10.40 2.16 -2.78
N GLU A 8 11.40 2.47 -3.61
CA GLU A 8 12.82 2.47 -3.23
C GLU A 8 13.36 3.90 -3.00
N GLN A 9 12.51 4.92 -3.13
CA GLN A 9 12.91 6.32 -2.89
C GLN A 9 12.87 6.66 -1.40
N ARG A 10 13.75 7.56 -0.98
CA ARG A 10 13.73 8.11 0.37
C ARG A 10 12.50 9.02 0.53
N ASN A 11 11.79 8.87 1.64
CA ASN A 11 10.76 9.82 2.03
C ASN A 11 11.41 11.08 2.66
N PRO A 12 11.23 12.29 2.08
CA PRO A 12 11.75 13.54 2.64
C PRO A 12 11.29 13.79 4.09
N ALA A 13 10.08 13.35 4.45
CA ALA A 13 9.51 13.55 5.77
C ALA A 13 10.25 12.77 6.89
N SER A 14 11.08 11.79 6.52
CA SER A 14 11.83 10.93 7.43
C SER A 14 13.35 11.01 7.24
N GLU A 15 13.87 12.07 6.58
CA GLU A 15 15.31 12.19 6.29
C GLU A 15 16.22 12.14 7.52
N LYS A 16 15.72 12.62 8.66
CA LYS A 16 16.43 12.69 9.96
C LYS A 16 15.72 11.87 11.05
N ILE A 17 14.98 10.84 10.67
CA ILE A 17 14.12 10.06 11.59
C ILE A 17 14.92 9.43 12.75
N ASP A 18 16.19 9.15 12.55
CA ASP A 18 17.14 8.61 13.52
C ASP A 18 17.54 9.60 14.64
N GLN A 19 17.26 10.89 14.45
CA GLN A 19 17.58 11.96 15.41
C GLN A 19 16.37 12.39 16.25
N LEU A 20 15.19 11.85 15.95
CA LEU A 20 13.93 12.21 16.59
C LEU A 20 13.73 11.42 17.89
N SER A 21 12.94 11.98 18.81
CA SER A 21 12.41 11.23 19.94
C SER A 21 11.47 10.12 19.48
N SER A 22 11.22 9.13 20.34
CA SER A 22 10.30 8.03 19.99
C SER A 22 8.88 8.51 19.67
N LEU A 23 8.40 9.57 20.33
CA LEU A 23 7.08 10.14 20.04
C LEU A 23 7.04 10.74 18.62
N GLU A 24 8.03 11.54 18.27
CA GLU A 24 8.13 12.17 16.95
C GLU A 24 8.28 11.12 15.83
N ILE A 25 9.02 10.02 16.08
CA ILE A 25 9.09 8.89 15.14
C ILE A 25 7.71 8.31 14.88
N VAL A 26 6.94 8.02 15.94
CA VAL A 26 5.58 7.47 15.82
C VAL A 26 4.65 8.46 15.12
N GLU A 27 4.80 9.76 15.36
CA GLU A 27 4.02 10.79 14.65
C GLU A 27 4.34 10.86 13.16
N VAL A 28 5.61 10.74 12.77
CA VAL A 28 6.01 10.66 11.35
C VAL A 28 5.38 9.44 10.69
N ILE A 29 5.46 8.26 11.32
CA ILE A 29 4.86 7.02 10.80
C ILE A 29 3.34 7.19 10.68
N ASN A 30 2.68 7.66 11.73
CA ASN A 30 1.23 7.80 11.72
C ASN A 30 0.74 8.80 10.66
N ARG A 31 1.48 9.88 10.42
CA ARG A 31 1.15 10.83 9.36
C ARG A 31 1.23 10.17 7.97
N GLU A 32 2.22 9.33 7.71
CA GLU A 32 2.30 8.58 6.45
C GLU A 32 1.18 7.54 6.34
N ASP A 33 0.85 6.83 7.42
CA ASP A 33 -0.25 5.85 7.44
C ASP A 33 -1.61 6.48 7.09
N GLN A 34 -1.86 7.72 7.52
CA GLN A 34 -3.08 8.46 7.19
C GLN A 34 -3.26 8.68 5.69
N THR A 35 -2.18 8.64 4.90
CA THR A 35 -2.23 8.82 3.43
C THR A 35 -2.78 7.58 2.71
N ILE A 36 -2.71 6.40 3.34
CA ILE A 36 -3.03 5.11 2.72
C ILE A 36 -4.50 5.07 2.28
N ALA A 37 -5.43 5.48 3.16
CA ALA A 37 -6.86 5.45 2.85
C ALA A 37 -7.20 6.32 1.62
N ALA A 38 -6.54 7.47 1.47
CA ALA A 38 -6.73 8.34 0.32
C ALA A 38 -6.16 7.72 -0.97
N ALA A 39 -5.03 6.99 -0.89
CA ALA A 39 -4.49 6.25 -2.03
C ALA A 39 -5.44 5.12 -2.46
N VAL A 40 -5.94 4.32 -1.52
CA VAL A 40 -6.93 3.26 -1.78
C VAL A 40 -8.21 3.84 -2.38
N HIS A 41 -8.67 5.00 -1.90
CA HIS A 41 -9.85 5.67 -2.44
C HIS A 41 -9.72 6.00 -3.94
N LYS A 42 -8.53 6.38 -4.40
CA LYS A 42 -8.28 6.69 -5.82
C LYS A 42 -8.46 5.44 -6.70
N GLU A 43 -8.16 4.26 -6.16
CA GLU A 43 -8.25 2.98 -6.87
C GLU A 43 -9.60 2.27 -6.73
N LYS A 44 -10.59 2.89 -6.07
CA LYS A 44 -11.90 2.28 -5.77
C LYS A 44 -12.59 1.64 -6.98
N SER A 45 -12.48 2.23 -8.16
CA SER A 45 -13.10 1.70 -9.39
C SER A 45 -12.40 0.43 -9.89
N HIS A 46 -11.06 0.38 -9.82
CA HIS A 46 -10.29 -0.82 -10.19
C HIS A 46 -10.52 -1.94 -9.18
N ILE A 47 -10.56 -1.59 -7.88
CA ILE A 47 -10.87 -2.54 -6.81
C ILE A 47 -12.28 -3.13 -7.02
N ALA A 48 -13.28 -2.30 -7.31
CA ALA A 48 -14.64 -2.77 -7.59
C ALA A 48 -14.69 -3.72 -8.79
N ALA A 49 -14.02 -3.37 -9.90
CA ALA A 49 -13.94 -4.23 -11.08
C ALA A 49 -13.27 -5.58 -10.78
N ALA A 50 -12.22 -5.59 -9.95
CA ALA A 50 -11.57 -6.82 -9.51
C ALA A 50 -12.51 -7.68 -8.64
N VAL A 51 -13.26 -7.06 -7.74
CA VAL A 51 -14.28 -7.74 -6.92
C VAL A 51 -15.33 -8.40 -7.80
N ASP A 52 -15.88 -7.69 -8.78
CA ASP A 52 -16.91 -8.22 -9.67
C ASP A 52 -16.39 -9.45 -10.46
N ALA A 53 -15.18 -9.33 -11.03
CA ALA A 53 -14.54 -10.44 -11.75
C ALA A 53 -14.30 -11.68 -10.85
N VAL A 54 -13.88 -11.44 -9.60
CA VAL A 54 -13.70 -12.51 -8.61
C VAL A 54 -15.02 -13.19 -8.27
N VAL A 55 -16.10 -12.42 -8.08
CA VAL A 55 -17.44 -12.96 -7.78
C VAL A 55 -17.93 -13.84 -8.92
N ASP A 56 -17.76 -13.41 -10.17
CA ASP A 56 -18.17 -14.20 -11.34
C ASP A 56 -17.35 -15.50 -11.47
N ALA A 57 -16.04 -15.43 -11.22
CA ALA A 57 -15.18 -16.61 -11.17
C ALA A 57 -15.60 -17.59 -10.07
N MET A 58 -15.93 -17.10 -8.88
CA MET A 58 -16.41 -17.94 -7.78
C MET A 58 -17.76 -18.59 -8.09
N ARG A 59 -18.70 -17.86 -8.70
CA ARG A 59 -20.02 -18.38 -9.11
C ARG A 59 -19.92 -19.50 -10.15
N SER A 60 -18.89 -19.46 -10.99
CA SER A 60 -18.61 -20.49 -12.00
C SER A 60 -17.77 -21.66 -11.46
N GLY A 61 -17.54 -21.74 -10.14
CA GLY A 61 -16.76 -22.81 -9.50
C GLY A 61 -15.23 -22.62 -9.56
N GLY A 62 -14.78 -21.41 -9.92
CA GLY A 62 -13.38 -21.01 -9.93
C GLY A 62 -12.80 -20.69 -8.55
N ARG A 63 -11.57 -20.16 -8.54
CA ARG A 63 -10.81 -19.84 -7.31
C ARG A 63 -10.12 -18.48 -7.44
N LEU A 64 -10.05 -17.73 -6.34
CA LEU A 64 -9.14 -16.61 -6.19
C LEU A 64 -7.85 -17.11 -5.54
N ILE A 65 -6.70 -16.82 -6.17
CA ILE A 65 -5.38 -17.23 -5.68
C ILE A 65 -4.53 -15.98 -5.52
N TYR A 66 -4.07 -15.71 -4.31
CA TYR A 66 -3.05 -14.70 -4.04
C TYR A 66 -1.66 -15.35 -4.09
N MET A 67 -0.69 -14.66 -4.67
CA MET A 67 0.69 -15.14 -4.80
C MET A 67 1.64 -13.95 -4.69
N GLY A 68 2.71 -14.10 -3.94
CA GLY A 68 3.71 -13.07 -3.69
C GLY A 68 4.94 -13.62 -2.99
N ALA A 69 5.91 -12.74 -2.72
CA ALA A 69 7.14 -13.08 -2.00
C ALA A 69 7.39 -12.06 -0.89
N GLY A 70 7.82 -12.52 0.29
CA GLY A 70 7.99 -11.64 1.46
C GLY A 70 6.65 -11.03 1.91
N THR A 71 6.66 -9.76 2.32
CA THR A 71 5.52 -9.02 2.89
C THR A 71 4.43 -8.61 1.86
N SER A 72 4.34 -9.27 0.71
CA SER A 72 3.32 -8.96 -0.32
C SER A 72 1.89 -9.20 0.16
#